data_AF-A0A968DM76-F1
#
_entry.id   AF-A0A968DM76-F1
#
_cell.length_a   1.000
_cell.length_b   1.000
_cell.length_c   1.000
_cell.angle_alpha   90.00
_cell.angle_beta   90.00
_cell.angle_gamma   90.00
#
_symmetry.space_group_name_H-M   'P 1'
#
loop_
_entity.id
_entity.type
_entity.pdbx_description
1 polymer ?
#
loop_
_entity_poly.entity_id
_entity_poly.type
_entity_poly.pdbx_seq_one_letter_code
_entity_poly.pdbx_strand_id
1 'polypeptide(L)'
;MNIVVFLMIFMIPGYLAAENNEESGTEAVAEAQTRFIDNADGTVLDKNTSKLWMKTANLPHHPMSWEAAKKFIQEMNDGERPNFGYTNWRIPTANEFELLLDTANMYPAMPKEHPFTDIENSFYWTSNTGEDITEYVVIIDMAYGSKVMDYVSSCNYRYLWPVRSNESAHTTASGTAFTQGQNDYGQLGDGTTVDRAKFHPVKELSNVIRVSAGSEHI
;
A
#
# COMPACT_ATOMS: atom_id res chain seq x y z
N MET A 1 7.46 25.00 10.58
CA MET A 1 8.01 24.33 11.78
C MET A 1 7.33 22.97 11.85
N ASN A 2 8.02 21.90 11.45
CA ASN A 2 7.45 20.57 11.37
C ASN A 2 7.48 19.97 12.78
N ILE A 3 6.30 19.76 13.37
CA ILE A 3 6.20 19.18 14.71
C ILE A 3 6.10 17.67 14.56
N VAL A 4 7.13 16.96 15.04
CA VAL A 4 7.09 15.50 15.21
C VAL A 4 6.51 15.26 16.61
N VAL A 5 5.28 14.76 16.69
CA VAL A 5 4.63 14.41 17.97
C VAL A 5 4.88 12.93 18.25
N PHE A 6 5.50 12.62 19.39
CA PHE A 6 5.61 11.26 19.92
C PHE A 6 4.34 10.94 20.73
N LEU A 7 3.65 9.85 20.42
CA LEU A 7 2.48 9.38 21.18
C LEU A 7 2.78 7.97 21.74
N MET A 8 2.68 7.83 23.06
CA MET A 8 2.75 6.53 23.75
C MET A 8 1.37 5.87 23.72
N ILE A 9 1.28 4.63 23.22
CA ILE A 9 0.09 3.78 23.32
C ILE A 9 0.37 2.75 24.42
N PHE A 10 -0.36 2.78 25.53
CA PHE A 10 -0.31 1.74 26.56
C PHE A 10 -1.49 0.76 26.36
N MET A 11 -1.19 -0.53 26.15
CA MET A 11 -2.18 -1.62 26.29
C MET A 11 -2.25 -2.06 27.77
N ILE A 12 -3.46 -2.23 28.31
CA ILE A 12 -3.69 -2.76 29.67
C ILE A 12 -3.80 -4.30 29.61
N PRO A 13 -3.10 -5.07 30.46
CA PRO A 13 -3.34 -6.51 30.63
C PRO A 13 -4.43 -6.79 31.69
N GLY A 14 -5.41 -7.62 31.33
CA GLY A 14 -6.17 -8.47 32.24
C GLY A 14 -7.45 -7.89 32.87
N TYR A 15 -8.61 -8.44 32.48
CA TYR A 15 -9.77 -8.53 33.37
C TYR A 15 -10.32 -9.95 33.32
N LEU A 16 -10.10 -10.70 34.41
CA LEU A 16 -10.73 -11.99 34.67
C LEU A 16 -12.06 -11.77 35.38
N ALA A 17 -13.12 -12.35 34.84
CA ALA A 17 -14.24 -12.88 35.62
C ALA A 17 -14.77 -14.14 34.92
N ALA A 18 -14.64 -15.29 35.61
CA ALA A 18 -15.31 -16.55 35.27
C ALA A 18 -16.84 -16.40 35.48
N GLU A 19 -17.76 -17.15 34.87
CA GLU A 19 -17.91 -18.61 34.84
C GLU A 19 -19.01 -19.03 33.84
N ASN A 20 -18.78 -20.18 33.19
CA ASN A 20 -19.71 -21.28 32.86
C ASN A 20 -20.69 -21.26 31.66
N ASN A 21 -20.36 -22.19 30.73
CA ASN A 21 -21.19 -23.12 29.94
C ASN A 21 -21.96 -22.58 28.72
N GLU A 22 -21.50 -22.93 27.51
CA GLU A 22 -21.83 -24.19 26.79
C GLU A 22 -20.97 -24.31 25.52
N GLU A 23 -20.35 -25.47 25.34
CA GLU A 23 -19.71 -25.86 24.08
C GLU A 23 -20.74 -26.01 22.97
N SER A 24 -20.59 -25.25 21.89
CA SER A 24 -21.05 -25.66 20.56
C SER A 24 -19.93 -25.34 19.59
N GLY A 25 -19.17 -26.38 19.26
CA GLY A 25 -18.06 -26.30 18.31
C GLY A 25 -18.50 -25.71 16.98
N THR A 26 -17.97 -24.54 16.67
CA THR A 26 -17.68 -24.15 15.30
C THR A 26 -16.17 -24.11 15.20
N GLU A 27 -15.62 -25.10 14.50
CA GLU A 27 -14.24 -25.10 14.04
C GLU A 27 -13.95 -23.72 13.44
N ALA A 28 -13.12 -22.93 14.13
CA ALA A 28 -12.44 -21.82 13.51
C ALA A 28 -11.49 -22.44 12.48
N VAL A 29 -11.98 -22.59 11.25
CA VAL A 29 -11.12 -22.83 10.10
C VAL A 29 -10.23 -21.60 10.04
N ALA A 30 -8.99 -21.73 10.52
CA ALA A 30 -7.99 -20.69 10.38
C ALA A 30 -7.90 -20.38 8.88
N GLU A 31 -8.46 -19.24 8.45
CA GLU A 31 -8.36 -18.80 7.07
C GLU A 31 -6.89 -18.76 6.70
N ALA A 32 -6.50 -19.54 5.68
CA ALA A 32 -5.16 -19.47 5.14
C ALA A 32 -4.91 -18.03 4.72
N GLN A 33 -3.98 -17.35 5.41
CA GLN A 33 -3.81 -15.92 5.22
C GLN A 33 -3.18 -15.68 3.83
N THR A 34 -4.00 -15.34 2.84
CA THR A 34 -3.59 -15.11 1.45
C THR A 34 -2.49 -14.05 1.37
N ARG A 35 -1.49 -14.25 0.49
CA ARG A 35 -0.37 -13.30 0.27
C ARG A 35 -0.86 -11.88 0.02
N PHE A 36 -1.92 -11.77 -0.76
CA PHE A 36 -2.53 -10.51 -1.16
C PHE A 36 -3.77 -10.23 -0.30
N ILE A 37 -3.83 -9.02 0.26
CA ILE A 37 -5.00 -8.49 0.96
C ILE A 37 -5.64 -7.43 0.07
N ASP A 38 -6.89 -7.65 -0.35
CA ASP A 38 -7.70 -6.63 -0.98
C ASP A 38 -8.25 -5.68 0.08
N ASN A 39 -7.91 -4.39 -0.01
CA ASN A 39 -8.36 -3.39 0.96
C ASN A 39 -9.79 -2.89 0.68
N ALA A 40 -10.43 -3.38 -0.38
CA ALA A 40 -11.76 -2.95 -0.85
C ALA A 40 -11.86 -1.45 -1.19
N ASP A 41 -10.72 -0.78 -1.35
CA ASP A 41 -10.60 0.64 -1.69
C ASP A 41 -9.99 0.86 -3.08
N GLY A 42 -9.84 -0.21 -3.88
CA GLY A 42 -9.16 -0.18 -5.17
C GLY A 42 -7.66 -0.51 -5.10
N THR A 43 -7.14 -0.85 -3.92
CA THR A 43 -5.75 -1.22 -3.70
C THR A 43 -5.60 -2.62 -3.11
N VAL A 44 -4.42 -3.22 -3.31
CA VAL A 44 -4.06 -4.55 -2.83
C VAL A 44 -2.72 -4.48 -2.14
N LEU A 45 -2.67 -4.95 -0.90
CA LEU A 45 -1.43 -5.12 -0.14
C LEU A 45 -0.81 -6.47 -0.47
N ASP A 46 0.42 -6.45 -0.99
CA ASP A 46 1.29 -7.61 -1.02
C ASP A 46 2.07 -7.72 0.30
N LYS A 47 1.68 -8.69 1.15
CA LYS A 47 2.31 -8.90 2.46
C LYS A 47 3.78 -9.28 2.37
N ASN A 48 4.20 -9.94 1.29
CA ASN A 48 5.58 -10.40 1.15
C ASN A 48 6.53 -9.23 0.94
N THR A 49 6.11 -8.23 0.17
CA THR A 49 6.94 -7.08 -0.18
C THR A 49 6.59 -5.82 0.59
N SER A 50 5.51 -5.84 1.38
CA SER A 50 4.91 -4.64 1.98
C SER A 50 4.73 -3.53 0.95
N LYS A 51 4.16 -3.88 -0.21
CA LYS A 51 3.84 -2.92 -1.28
C LYS A 51 2.35 -2.85 -1.47
N LEU A 52 1.88 -1.65 -1.75
CA LEU A 52 0.49 -1.43 -2.12
C LEU A 52 0.43 -1.24 -3.63
N TRP A 53 -0.28 -2.13 -4.28
CA TRP A 53 -0.48 -2.15 -5.72
C TRP A 53 -1.89 -1.70 -6.05
N MET A 54 -2.06 -1.08 -7.21
CA MET A 54 -3.41 -0.88 -7.76
C MET A 54 -4.08 -2.24 -8.02
N LYS A 55 -5.34 -2.39 -7.62
CA LYS A 55 -6.13 -3.60 -7.90
C LYS A 55 -6.38 -3.78 -9.40
N THR A 56 -6.65 -2.68 -10.10
CA THR A 56 -6.71 -2.63 -11.56
C THR A 56 -5.30 -2.38 -12.08
N ALA A 57 -4.67 -3.43 -12.61
CA ALA A 57 -3.29 -3.44 -13.03
C ALA A 57 -3.02 -2.45 -14.17
N ASN A 58 -3.94 -2.33 -15.12
CA ASN A 58 -3.89 -1.36 -16.21
C ASN A 58 -4.94 -0.25 -16.00
N LEU A 59 -4.79 0.54 -14.94
CA LEU A 59 -5.73 1.65 -14.65
C LEU A 59 -6.00 2.61 -15.84
N PRO A 60 -5.03 2.88 -16.75
CA PRO A 60 -5.30 3.65 -17.96
C PRO A 60 -6.15 2.95 -19.03
N HIS A 61 -6.31 1.63 -18.95
CA HIS A 61 -7.01 0.77 -19.92
C HIS A 61 -6.42 0.77 -21.35
N HIS A 62 -5.18 1.25 -21.52
CA HIS A 62 -4.45 1.21 -22.79
C HIS A 62 -2.94 1.41 -22.55
N PRO A 63 -2.07 0.93 -23.45
CA PRO A 63 -0.64 1.19 -23.33
C PRO A 63 -0.34 2.67 -23.64
N MET A 64 0.74 3.18 -23.05
CA MET A 64 1.10 4.59 -23.11
C MET A 64 2.60 4.78 -23.22
N SER A 65 3.02 5.94 -23.73
CA SER A 65 4.44 6.30 -23.79
C SER A 65 5.01 6.53 -22.39
N TRP A 66 6.34 6.52 -22.28
CA TRP A 66 7.02 6.80 -21.02
C TRP A 66 6.64 8.16 -20.42
N GLU A 67 6.58 9.20 -21.26
CA GLU A 67 6.17 10.54 -20.82
C GLU A 67 4.72 10.57 -20.35
N ALA A 68 3.83 9.88 -21.06
CA ALA A 68 2.43 9.75 -20.64
C ALA A 68 2.29 8.96 -19.34
N ALA A 69 3.11 7.93 -19.10
CA ALA A 69 3.12 7.17 -17.84
C ALA A 69 3.56 8.02 -16.66
N LYS A 70 4.65 8.78 -16.80
CA LYS A 70 5.09 9.72 -15.77
C LYS A 70 4.01 10.77 -15.47
N LYS A 71 3.40 11.33 -16.52
CA LYS A 71 2.31 12.31 -16.38
C LYS A 71 1.10 11.69 -15.67
N PHE A 72 0.72 10.47 -16.03
CA PHE A 72 -0.41 9.77 -15.41
C PHE A 72 -0.20 9.59 -13.90
N ILE A 73 0.99 9.15 -13.49
CA ILE A 73 1.37 9.04 -12.07
C ILE A 73 1.33 10.40 -11.38
N GLN A 74 1.85 11.44 -12.02
CA GLN A 74 1.81 12.80 -11.47
C GLN A 74 0.36 13.27 -11.26
N GLU A 75 -0.51 13.10 -12.27
CA GLU A 75 -1.93 13.46 -12.19
C GLU A 75 -2.67 12.66 -11.11
N MET A 76 -2.31 11.40 -10.84
CA MET A 76 -2.80 10.67 -9.66
C MET A 76 -2.35 11.34 -8.36
N ASN A 77 -1.07 11.70 -8.27
CA ASN A 77 -0.50 12.27 -7.05
C ASN A 77 -1.00 13.70 -6.75
N ASP A 78 -1.30 14.47 -7.80
CA ASP A 78 -1.88 15.81 -7.72
C ASP A 78 -3.40 15.78 -7.47
N GLY A 79 -4.03 14.60 -7.52
CA GLY A 79 -5.47 14.43 -7.30
C GLY A 79 -6.34 14.76 -8.52
N GLU A 80 -5.73 14.92 -9.69
CA GLU A 80 -6.42 15.13 -10.97
C GLU A 80 -7.02 13.83 -11.53
N ARG A 81 -6.57 12.68 -10.99
CA ARG A 81 -7.08 11.33 -11.30
C ARG A 81 -7.46 10.57 -10.03
N PRO A 82 -8.24 9.48 -10.14
CA PRO A 82 -8.46 8.56 -9.03
C PRO A 82 -7.13 8.13 -8.41
N ASN A 83 -6.94 8.47 -7.15
CA ASN A 83 -5.69 8.28 -6.43
C ASN A 83 -5.85 7.40 -5.18
N PHE A 84 -7.09 6.95 -4.93
CA PHE A 84 -7.45 5.96 -3.91
C PHE A 84 -6.94 6.35 -2.50
N GLY A 85 -6.96 7.66 -2.22
CA GLY A 85 -6.55 8.21 -0.92
C GLY A 85 -5.04 8.44 -0.76
N TYR A 86 -4.27 8.31 -1.84
CA TYR A 86 -2.79 8.34 -1.78
C TYR A 86 -2.19 9.27 -2.85
N THR A 87 -1.05 9.89 -2.51
CA THR A 87 -0.38 10.91 -3.34
C THR A 87 1.09 10.60 -3.65
N ASN A 88 1.50 9.35 -3.44
CA ASN A 88 2.88 8.89 -3.64
C ASN A 88 2.95 7.62 -4.52
N TRP A 89 2.05 7.52 -5.49
CA TRP A 89 2.10 6.51 -6.54
C TRP A 89 3.35 6.70 -7.39
N ARG A 90 3.88 5.59 -7.90
CA ARG A 90 5.01 5.59 -8.82
C ARG A 90 4.92 4.42 -9.79
N ILE A 91 5.74 4.53 -10.84
CA ILE A 91 6.04 3.42 -11.74
C ILE A 91 6.85 2.37 -10.94
N PRO A 92 6.53 1.06 -11.03
CA PRO A 92 7.26 0.02 -10.31
C PRO A 92 8.70 -0.14 -10.77
N THR A 93 9.55 -0.63 -9.89
CA THR A 93 10.86 -1.16 -10.28
C THR A 93 10.72 -2.55 -10.90
N ALA A 94 11.71 -2.97 -11.70
CA ALA A 94 11.77 -4.33 -12.22
C ALA A 94 11.82 -5.38 -11.10
N ASN A 95 12.53 -5.07 -10.00
CA ASN A 95 12.60 -5.95 -8.84
C ASN A 95 11.24 -6.12 -8.14
N GLU A 96 10.39 -5.09 -8.14
CA GLU A 96 9.05 -5.21 -7.56
C GLU A 96 8.15 -6.13 -8.36
N PHE A 97 8.24 -6.09 -9.69
CA PHE A 97 7.60 -7.08 -10.54
C PHE A 97 8.18 -8.48 -10.32
N GLU A 98 9.50 -8.62 -10.27
CA GLU A 98 10.15 -9.92 -10.01
C GLU A 98 9.67 -10.55 -8.70
N LEU A 99 9.41 -9.74 -7.68
CA LEU A 99 8.84 -10.22 -6.42
C LEU A 99 7.34 -10.48 -6.53
N LEU A 100 6.58 -9.68 -7.28
CA LEU A 100 5.12 -9.83 -7.46
C LEU A 100 4.76 -11.12 -8.22
N LEU A 101 5.53 -11.44 -9.26
CA LEU A 101 5.23 -12.45 -10.26
C LEU A 101 5.56 -13.87 -9.81
N ASP A 102 4.91 -14.83 -10.45
CA ASP A 102 5.19 -16.27 -10.30
C ASP A 102 5.42 -16.86 -11.69
N THR A 103 6.69 -17.08 -12.03
CA THR A 103 7.13 -17.59 -13.35
C THR A 103 6.81 -19.07 -13.56
N ALA A 104 6.29 -19.77 -12.56
CA ALA A 104 5.69 -21.09 -12.76
C ALA A 104 4.33 -21.01 -13.48
N ASN A 105 3.69 -19.85 -13.47
CA ASN A 105 2.48 -19.57 -14.24
C ASN A 105 2.84 -18.75 -15.49
N MET A 106 1.98 -18.81 -16.50
CA MET A 106 2.14 -18.07 -17.74
C MET A 106 0.77 -17.61 -18.24
N TYR A 107 0.76 -16.44 -18.88
CA TYR A 107 -0.43 -15.80 -19.45
C TYR A 107 -1.60 -15.52 -18.48
N PRO A 108 -1.42 -14.73 -17.41
CA PRO A 108 -0.19 -14.03 -17.01
C PRO A 108 0.67 -14.82 -16.01
N ALA A 109 1.93 -14.43 -15.87
CA ALA A 109 2.89 -14.98 -14.90
C ALA A 109 2.62 -14.48 -13.46
N MET A 110 1.41 -14.72 -12.98
CA MET A 110 0.92 -14.27 -11.68
C MET A 110 0.62 -15.46 -10.76
N PRO A 111 0.75 -15.32 -9.43
CA PRO A 111 0.31 -16.35 -8.49
C PRO A 111 -1.18 -16.68 -8.69
N LYS A 112 -1.57 -17.96 -8.68
CA LYS A 112 -2.95 -18.37 -8.98
C LYS A 112 -4.04 -17.69 -8.12
N GLU A 113 -3.71 -17.38 -6.87
CA GLU A 113 -4.62 -16.70 -5.94
C GLU A 113 -4.20 -15.24 -5.79
N HIS A 114 -4.91 -14.34 -6.49
CA HIS A 114 -4.74 -12.90 -6.32
C HIS A 114 -6.04 -12.12 -6.63
N PRO A 115 -6.23 -10.93 -6.04
CA PRO A 115 -7.40 -10.08 -6.27
C PRO A 115 -7.25 -9.11 -7.45
N PHE A 116 -6.10 -9.11 -8.14
CA PHE A 116 -5.81 -8.19 -9.23
C PHE A 116 -6.71 -8.41 -10.46
N THR A 117 -6.98 -7.32 -11.16
CA THR A 117 -7.88 -7.25 -12.32
C THR A 117 -7.21 -6.46 -13.44
N ASP A 118 -7.69 -6.64 -14.67
CA ASP A 118 -7.22 -5.92 -15.86
C ASP A 118 -5.69 -6.06 -16.08
N ILE A 119 -5.21 -7.30 -15.93
CA ILE A 119 -3.82 -7.66 -16.22
C ILE A 119 -3.73 -8.01 -17.70
N GLU A 120 -2.86 -7.30 -18.41
CA GLU A 120 -2.61 -7.51 -19.83
C GLU A 120 -1.43 -8.46 -20.03
N ASN A 121 -1.57 -9.44 -20.93
CA ASN A 121 -0.48 -10.34 -21.33
C ASN A 121 0.48 -9.63 -22.29
N SER A 122 1.16 -8.60 -21.78
CA SER A 122 1.98 -7.70 -22.57
C SER A 122 3.09 -7.08 -21.71
N PHE A 123 3.75 -6.06 -22.24
CA PHE A 123 4.88 -5.42 -21.59
C PHE A 123 4.46 -4.23 -20.72
N TYR A 124 5.03 -4.19 -19.52
CA TYR A 124 4.78 -3.14 -18.53
C TYR A 124 6.02 -2.27 -18.31
N TRP A 125 5.78 -0.99 -18.06
CA TRP A 125 6.82 -0.02 -17.69
C TRP A 125 7.45 -0.36 -16.35
N THR A 126 8.77 -0.20 -16.27
CA THR A 126 9.47 -0.11 -14.99
C THR A 126 10.24 1.20 -14.88
N SER A 127 10.54 1.62 -13.64
CA SER A 127 11.32 2.82 -13.35
C SER A 127 12.82 2.60 -13.43
N ASN A 128 13.29 1.37 -13.61
CA ASN A 128 14.71 1.08 -13.81
C ASN A 128 15.08 1.39 -15.26
N THR A 129 15.66 2.57 -15.49
CA THR A 129 16.54 2.80 -16.64
C THR A 129 17.83 2.02 -16.37
N GLY A 130 18.36 1.30 -17.36
CA GLY A 130 19.56 0.50 -17.19
C GLY A 130 20.65 1.32 -16.49
N GLU A 131 21.13 0.82 -15.35
CA GLU A 131 22.28 1.42 -14.66
C GLU A 131 23.40 1.55 -15.70
N ASP A 132 23.84 2.80 -15.92
CA ASP A 132 24.99 3.20 -16.75
C ASP A 132 24.81 3.48 -18.26
N ILE A 133 23.60 3.39 -18.84
CA ILE A 133 23.41 3.76 -20.27
C ILE A 133 22.03 4.38 -20.52
N THR A 134 21.99 5.66 -20.91
CA THR A 134 20.79 6.48 -21.17
C THR A 134 19.91 5.99 -22.34
N GLU A 135 20.22 4.85 -22.94
CA GLU A 135 19.59 4.34 -24.16
C GLU A 135 18.64 3.15 -23.91
N TYR A 136 18.68 2.52 -22.73
CA TYR A 136 17.91 1.31 -22.44
C TYR A 136 16.93 1.45 -21.27
N VAL A 137 15.80 0.77 -21.41
CA VAL A 137 14.77 0.63 -20.39
C VAL A 137 14.50 -0.85 -20.12
N VAL A 138 14.35 -1.19 -18.84
CA VAL A 138 13.88 -2.52 -18.45
C VAL A 138 12.35 -2.49 -18.46
N ILE A 139 11.76 -3.43 -19.18
CA ILE A 139 10.32 -3.68 -19.21
C ILE A 139 10.06 -5.10 -18.71
N ILE A 140 8.84 -5.34 -18.24
CA ILE A 140 8.42 -6.65 -17.75
C ILE A 140 7.44 -7.25 -18.73
N ASP A 141 7.73 -8.44 -19.23
CA ASP A 141 6.78 -9.25 -19.98
C ASP A 141 5.86 -9.99 -19.00
N MET A 142 4.60 -9.58 -18.91
CA MET A 142 3.63 -10.20 -18.00
C MET A 142 3.17 -11.59 -18.46
N ALA A 143 3.37 -11.97 -19.72
CA ALA A 143 3.01 -13.29 -20.20
C ALA A 143 3.90 -14.37 -19.57
N TYR A 144 5.19 -14.10 -19.40
CA TYR A 144 6.19 -15.05 -18.91
C TYR A 144 6.89 -14.63 -17.61
N GLY A 145 6.66 -13.39 -17.17
CA GLY A 145 7.28 -12.81 -15.99
C GLY A 145 8.77 -12.51 -16.14
N SER A 146 9.23 -12.28 -17.37
CA SER A 146 10.65 -12.03 -17.67
C SER A 146 10.97 -10.54 -17.81
N LYS A 147 12.16 -10.16 -17.32
CA LYS A 147 12.78 -8.86 -17.61
C LYS A 147 13.26 -8.83 -19.05
N VAL A 148 12.87 -7.80 -19.79
CA VAL A 148 13.31 -7.55 -21.17
C VAL A 148 13.97 -6.18 -21.20
N MET A 149 15.13 -6.09 -21.84
CA MET A 149 15.77 -4.81 -22.13
C MET A 149 15.34 -4.35 -23.51
N ASP A 150 14.91 -3.10 -23.61
CA ASP A 150 14.51 -2.46 -24.86
C ASP A 150 15.20 -1.10 -24.99
N TYR A 151 15.32 -0.59 -26.20
CA TYR A 151 15.85 0.74 -26.45
C TYR A 151 14.77 1.77 -26.17
N VAL A 152 15.11 2.83 -25.43
CA VAL A 152 14.20 3.94 -25.15
C VAL A 152 13.66 4.56 -26.44
N SER A 153 14.47 4.60 -27.51
CA SER A 153 14.09 5.15 -28.81
C SER A 153 13.06 4.32 -29.59
N SER A 154 12.94 3.01 -29.33
CA SER A 154 11.94 2.12 -29.95
C SER A 154 10.79 1.75 -29.01
N CYS A 155 10.95 1.98 -27.70
CA CYS A 155 9.98 1.62 -26.69
C CYS A 155 8.85 2.67 -26.64
N ASN A 156 7.90 2.54 -27.56
CA ASN A 156 6.89 3.58 -27.78
C ASN A 156 5.71 3.52 -26.80
N TYR A 157 5.21 2.33 -26.47
CA TYR A 157 3.99 2.17 -25.66
C TYR A 157 4.03 0.90 -24.79
N ARG A 158 3.83 1.05 -23.48
CA ARG A 158 3.74 -0.08 -22.53
C ARG A 158 2.62 0.19 -21.52
N TYR A 159 2.17 -0.85 -20.84
CA TYR A 159 1.18 -0.74 -19.78
C TYR A 159 1.80 -0.22 -18.49
N LEU A 160 0.98 0.41 -17.64
CA LEU A 160 1.40 1.01 -16.38
C LEU A 160 0.62 0.39 -15.23
N TRP A 161 1.33 -0.19 -14.26
CA TRP A 161 0.76 -0.71 -13.03
C TRP A 161 1.29 0.08 -11.84
N PRO A 162 0.55 1.08 -11.33
CA PRO A 162 1.06 1.90 -10.24
C PRO A 162 1.27 1.10 -8.96
N VAL A 163 2.39 1.37 -8.30
CA VAL A 163 2.75 0.82 -7.00
C VAL A 163 3.17 1.94 -6.06
N ARG A 164 3.04 1.70 -4.75
CA ARG A 164 3.66 2.53 -3.72
C ARG A 164 4.23 1.66 -2.61
N SER A 165 5.12 2.23 -1.81
CA SER A 165 5.53 1.60 -0.56
C SER A 165 4.36 1.59 0.41
N ASN A 166 4.12 0.45 1.06
CA ASN A 166 3.24 0.38 2.22
C ASN A 166 4.04 0.87 3.43
N GLU A 167 4.24 2.18 3.52
CA GLU A 167 4.63 2.79 4.80
C GLU A 167 3.41 2.66 5.70
N SER A 168 3.41 1.62 6.54
CA SER A 168 2.40 1.40 7.58
C SER A 168 2.39 2.58 8.53
N ALA A 169 1.62 3.62 8.16
CA ALA A 169 0.93 4.60 8.99
C ALA A 169 0.67 5.85 8.15
N HIS A 170 -0.49 5.99 7.48
CA HIS A 170 -0.98 7.33 7.11
C HIS A 170 -2.51 7.52 7.15
N THR A 171 -2.83 8.63 7.81
CA THR A 171 -4.10 9.31 8.10
C THR A 171 -5.08 9.47 6.94
N THR A 172 -6.37 9.54 7.27
CA THR A 172 -7.48 9.86 6.36
C THR A 172 -7.35 11.25 5.73
N ALA A 173 -7.98 11.44 4.57
CA ALA A 173 -7.92 12.61 3.67
C ALA A 173 -8.12 14.02 4.28
N SER A 174 -8.50 14.15 5.56
CA SER A 174 -8.64 15.43 6.26
C SER A 174 -7.41 15.85 7.08
N GLY A 175 -6.37 15.02 7.17
CA GLY A 175 -5.19 15.29 8.01
C GLY A 175 -5.47 15.28 9.51
N THR A 176 -6.62 14.71 9.93
CA THR A 176 -7.04 14.62 11.32
C THR A 176 -6.48 13.36 11.98
N ALA A 177 -5.72 13.53 13.07
CA ALA A 177 -5.25 12.43 13.89
C ALA A 177 -6.34 11.98 14.88
N PHE A 178 -6.48 10.68 15.10
CA PHE A 178 -7.38 10.10 16.11
C PHE A 178 -6.57 9.41 17.20
N THR A 179 -6.97 9.62 18.45
CA THR A 179 -6.31 9.02 19.63
C THR A 179 -7.35 8.33 20.52
N GLN A 180 -6.94 7.24 21.18
CA GLN A 180 -7.72 6.47 22.14
C GLN A 180 -6.77 5.94 23.22
N GLY A 181 -7.26 5.78 24.44
CA GLY A 181 -6.50 5.15 25.53
C GLY A 181 -6.52 5.97 26.81
N GLN A 182 -5.63 5.60 27.73
CA GLN A 182 -5.39 6.35 28.96
C GLN A 182 -4.67 7.67 28.65
N ASN A 183 -5.04 8.71 29.39
CA ASN A 183 -4.62 10.08 29.17
C ASN A 183 -4.21 10.80 30.46
N ASP A 184 -3.91 10.06 31.53
CA ASP A 184 -3.57 10.61 32.85
C ASP A 184 -2.42 11.65 32.82
N TYR A 185 -1.55 11.56 31.80
CA TYR A 185 -0.40 12.45 31.60
C TYR A 185 -0.51 13.31 30.32
N GLY A 186 -1.68 13.37 29.68
CA GLY A 186 -1.88 14.10 28.42
C GLY A 186 -1.32 13.37 27.20
N GLN A 187 -1.15 12.04 27.27
CA GLN A 187 -0.56 11.23 26.21
C GLN A 187 -1.35 11.29 24.90
N LEU A 188 -2.66 11.58 24.94
CA LEU A 188 -3.53 11.62 23.76
C LEU A 188 -3.40 12.89 22.93
N GLY A 189 -2.68 13.90 23.43
CA GLY A 189 -2.37 15.13 22.67
C GLY A 189 -3.58 16.02 22.34
N ASP A 190 -4.74 15.80 22.98
CA ASP A 190 -5.98 16.56 22.75
C ASP A 190 -6.15 17.77 23.69
N GLY A 191 -5.09 18.14 24.42
CA GLY A 191 -5.11 19.22 25.41
C GLY A 191 -5.84 18.87 26.71
N THR A 192 -6.29 17.62 26.87
CA THR A 192 -6.93 17.12 28.08
C THR A 192 -6.08 16.07 28.77
N THR A 193 -6.41 15.76 30.01
CA THR A 193 -5.91 14.58 30.74
C THR A 193 -7.02 13.55 30.94
N VAL A 194 -8.00 13.52 30.02
CA VAL A 194 -9.19 12.67 30.13
C VAL A 194 -9.04 11.46 29.23
N ASP A 195 -9.19 10.27 29.82
CA ASP A 195 -9.17 8.99 29.11
C ASP A 195 -10.22 8.93 28.01
N ARG A 196 -9.87 8.28 26.90
CA ARG A 196 -10.77 8.08 25.77
C ARG A 196 -10.95 6.59 25.55
N ALA A 197 -12.14 6.09 25.86
CA ALA A 197 -12.53 4.71 25.59
C ALA A 197 -12.89 4.46 24.10
N LYS A 198 -12.91 5.51 23.27
CA LYS A 198 -13.20 5.46 21.83
C LYS A 198 -12.31 6.46 21.10
N PHE A 199 -11.94 6.16 19.86
CA PHE A 199 -11.20 7.09 19.00
C PHE A 199 -11.81 8.50 19.01
N HIS A 200 -10.99 9.47 19.37
CA HIS A 200 -11.36 10.88 19.45
C HIS A 200 -10.44 11.71 18.54
N PRO A 201 -11.00 12.66 17.76
CA PRO A 201 -10.18 13.50 16.89
C PRO A 201 -9.38 14.53 17.70
N VAL A 202 -8.09 14.65 17.41
CA VAL A 202 -7.22 15.69 17.98
C VAL A 202 -7.38 16.97 17.16
N LYS A 203 -8.28 17.85 17.60
CA LYS A 203 -8.72 19.03 16.82
C LYS A 203 -7.64 20.11 16.62
N GLU A 204 -6.60 20.12 17.45
CA GLU A 204 -5.54 21.15 17.36
C GLU A 204 -4.38 20.78 16.44
N LEU A 205 -4.41 19.59 15.85
CA LEU A 205 -3.39 19.13 14.93
C LEU A 205 -3.85 19.27 13.48
N SER A 206 -3.29 20.28 12.78
CA SER A 206 -3.41 20.44 11.32
C SER A 206 -2.07 20.14 10.65
N ASN A 207 -2.09 19.59 9.43
CA ASN A 207 -0.88 19.24 8.64
C ASN A 207 0.02 18.18 9.31
N VAL A 208 -0.57 17.21 9.99
CA VAL A 208 0.18 16.08 10.57
C VAL A 208 0.61 15.14 9.45
N ILE A 209 1.90 15.15 9.15
CA ILE A 209 2.48 14.34 8.07
C ILE A 209 3.02 12.99 8.55
N ARG A 210 3.00 12.67 9.86
CA ARG A 210 3.36 11.36 10.48
C ARG A 210 2.85 11.23 11.91
N VAL A 211 2.48 10.02 12.29
CA VAL A 211 2.20 9.59 13.68
C VAL A 211 2.97 8.28 13.90
N SER A 212 3.72 8.18 15.00
CA SER A 212 4.43 6.96 15.40
C SER A 212 4.05 6.61 16.82
N ALA A 213 3.74 5.34 17.07
CA ALA A 213 3.53 4.80 18.40
C ALA A 213 4.82 4.14 18.89
N GLY A 214 5.20 4.40 20.15
CA GLY A 214 6.32 3.71 20.79
C GLY A 214 6.09 2.21 20.91
N SER A 215 7.17 1.44 20.79
CA SER A 215 7.22 -0.04 20.80
C SER A 215 7.08 -0.68 22.19
N GLU A 216 6.66 0.07 23.20
CA GLU A 216 6.52 -0.43 24.56
C GLU A 216 5.02 -0.49 24.85
N HIS A 217 4.46 -1.69 24.68
CA HIS A 217 3.51 -2.40 25.54
C HIS A 217 2.78 -3.44 24.68
N ILE A 218 3.18 -4.71 24.89
CA ILE A 218 2.82 -5.95 24.18
C ILE A 218 1.35 -6.04 23.79
#